data_AF-A0A0V0GJJ3-F1
#
_entry.id   AF-A0A0V0GJJ3-F1
#
_cell.length_a   1.000
_cell.length_b   1.000
_cell.length_c   1.000
_cell.angle_alpha   90.00
_cell.angle_beta   90.00
_cell.angle_gamma   90.00
#
_symmetry.space_group_name_H-M   'P 1'
#
loop_
_entity.id
_entity.type
_entity.pdbx_description
1 polymer ?
#
loop_
_entity_poly.entity_id
_entity_poly.type
_entity_poly.pdbx_seq_one_letter_code
_entity_poly.pdbx_strand_id
1 'polypeptide(L)'
;EANNSLVLFSALRKDIADVLDFLERLKNEENQKALDMDQVEKLKSELAFICTYVELSYCDLELFEYVMIAKGQKVENLLLSI
;
A
#
# COMPACT_ATOMS: atom_id res chain seq x y z
N GLU A 1 5.57 18.32 -16.00
CA GLU A 1 5.14 16.90 -15.95
C GLU A 1 5.07 16.33 -14.52
N ALA A 2 6.12 16.49 -13.70
CA ALA A 2 6.16 15.99 -12.31
C ALA A 2 4.97 16.39 -11.39
N ASN A 3 4.42 17.61 -11.53
CA ASN A 3 3.28 18.06 -10.72
C ASN A 3 1.99 17.26 -10.98
N ASN A 4 1.75 16.82 -12.22
CA ASN A 4 0.53 16.09 -12.55
C ASN A 4 0.58 14.66 -12.01
N SER A 5 1.75 14.02 -12.10
CA SER A 5 2.00 12.68 -11.56
C SER A 5 1.81 12.59 -10.05
N LEU A 6 2.36 13.54 -9.29
CA LEU A 6 2.18 13.61 -7.83
C LEU A 6 0.72 13.84 -7.44
N VAL A 7 0.00 14.67 -8.20
CA VAL A 7 -1.44 14.92 -7.98
C VAL A 7 -2.29 13.68 -8.30
N LEU A 8 -1.98 12.96 -9.38
CA LEU A 8 -2.67 11.70 -9.70
C LEU A 8 -2.38 10.62 -8.66
N PHE A 9 -1.15 10.57 -8.15
CA PHE A 9 -0.78 9.61 -7.12
C PHE A 9 -1.44 9.88 -5.76
N SER A 10 -1.53 11.15 -5.35
CA SER A 10 -2.26 11.51 -4.14
C SER A 10 -3.76 11.25 -4.27
N ALA A 11 -4.34 11.50 -5.45
CA ALA A 11 -5.73 11.13 -5.76
C ALA A 11 -5.93 9.61 -5.66
N LEU A 12 -5.05 8.80 -6.26
CA LEU A 12 -5.11 7.34 -6.17
C LEU A 12 -5.06 6.82 -4.73
N ARG A 13 -4.14 7.35 -3.91
CA ARG A 13 -4.07 6.99 -2.48
C ARG A 13 -5.36 7.32 -1.74
N LYS A 14 -5.98 8.46 -2.06
CA LYS A 14 -7.26 8.87 -1.48
C LYS A 14 -8.39 7.94 -1.92
N ASP A 15 -8.49 7.65 -3.21
CA ASP A 15 -9.53 6.76 -3.74
C ASP A 15 -9.43 5.36 -3.13
N ILE A 16 -8.20 4.83 -2.96
CA ILE A 16 -7.96 3.56 -2.26
C ILE A 16 -8.42 3.64 -0.81
N ALA A 17 -8.08 4.70 -0.08
CA ALA A 17 -8.49 4.88 1.32
C ALA A 17 -10.02 4.94 1.45
N ASP A 18 -10.70 5.65 0.54
CA ASP A 18 -12.15 5.77 0.52
C ASP A 18 -12.82 4.40 0.26
N VAL A 19 -12.24 3.57 -0.63
CA VAL A 19 -12.72 2.18 -0.86
C VAL A 19 -12.51 1.31 0.38
N LEU A 20 -11.35 1.41 1.04
CA LEU A 20 -11.07 0.63 2.25
C LEU A 20 -12.01 0.99 3.40
N ASP A 21 -12.28 2.28 3.60
CA ASP A 21 -13.24 2.77 4.59
C ASP A 21 -14.66 2.28 4.27
N PHE A 22 -15.07 2.31 3.00
CA PHE A 22 -16.35 1.76 2.56
C PHE A 22 -16.47 0.26 2.87
N LEU A 23 -15.43 -0.55 2.59
CA LEU A 23 -15.43 -1.98 2.92
C LEU A 23 -15.55 -2.23 4.43
N GLU A 24 -14.90 -1.41 5.26
CA GLU A 24 -14.99 -1.54 6.72
C GLU A 24 -16.38 -1.14 7.25
N ARG A 25 -17.01 -0.11 6.69
CA ARG A 25 -18.39 0.26 7.02
C ARG A 25 -19.36 -0.84 6.61
N LEU A 26 -19.22 -1.37 5.40
CA LEU A 26 -20.00 -2.50 4.91
C LEU A 26 -19.86 -3.71 5.83
N LYS A 27 -18.66 -3.98 6.36
CA LYS A 27 -18.39 -5.06 7.33
C LYS A 27 -19.10 -4.86 8.68
N ASN A 28 -19.57 -3.66 9.00
CA ASN A 28 -20.21 -3.35 10.27
C ASN A 28 -21.73 -3.08 10.15
N GLU A 29 -22.33 -3.21 8.96
CA GLU A 29 -23.78 -3.01 8.76
C GLU A 29 -24.63 -4.20 9.25
N GLU A 30 -25.67 -3.94 10.04
CA GLU A 30 -26.58 -4.94 10.62
C GLU A 30 -27.37 -5.79 9.58
N ASN A 31 -27.52 -5.31 8.34
CA ASN A 31 -28.32 -5.94 7.28
C ASN A 31 -27.47 -6.64 6.21
N GLN A 32 -26.29 -7.10 6.59
CA GLN A 32 -25.29 -7.62 5.65
C GLN A 32 -25.81 -8.69 4.69
N LYS A 33 -25.70 -8.39 3.40
CA LYS A 33 -25.40 -9.42 2.42
C LYS A 33 -24.08 -10.06 2.85
N ALA A 34 -24.02 -11.38 2.97
CA ALA A 34 -22.79 -12.10 3.29
C ALA A 34 -21.70 -11.67 2.29
N LEU A 35 -20.80 -10.80 2.74
CA LEU A 35 -19.63 -10.42 1.98
C LEU A 35 -18.70 -11.62 2.00
N ASP A 36 -18.29 -12.03 0.81
CA ASP A 36 -17.24 -13.02 0.67
C ASP A 36 -15.93 -12.40 1.17
N MET A 37 -15.54 -12.77 2.40
CA MET A 37 -14.36 -12.23 3.06
C MET A 37 -13.08 -12.53 2.27
N ASP A 38 -13.03 -13.62 1.52
CA ASP A 38 -11.89 -13.96 0.67
C ASP A 38 -11.79 -12.99 -0.51
N GLN A 39 -12.93 -12.60 -1.10
CA GLN A 39 -12.96 -11.57 -2.15
C GLN A 39 -12.59 -10.18 -1.60
N VAL A 40 -13.04 -9.84 -0.39
CA VAL A 40 -12.67 -8.58 0.27
C VAL A 40 -11.17 -8.52 0.53
N GLU A 41 -10.57 -9.59 1.06
CA GLU A 41 -9.14 -9.63 1.35
C GLU A 41 -8.31 -9.62 0.06
N LYS A 42 -8.79 -10.30 -0.98
CA LYS A 42 -8.19 -10.23 -2.32
C LYS A 42 -8.21 -8.79 -2.85
N LEU A 43 -9.34 -8.10 -2.76
CA LEU A 43 -9.44 -6.70 -3.19
C LEU A 43 -8.48 -5.79 -2.41
N LYS A 44 -8.40 -5.94 -1.09
CA LYS A 44 -7.43 -5.21 -0.26
C LYS A 44 -5.99 -5.43 -0.72
N SER A 45 -5.64 -6.68 -1.02
CA SER A 45 -4.31 -7.07 -1.51
C SER A 45 -3.99 -6.44 -2.87
N GLU A 46 -4.93 -6.46 -3.82
CA GLU A 46 -4.76 -5.84 -5.14
C GLU A 46 -4.60 -4.32 -5.05
N LEU A 47 -5.39 -3.64 -4.21
CA LEU A 47 -5.27 -2.19 -4.00
C LEU A 47 -3.93 -1.83 -3.35
N ALA A 48 -3.46 -2.60 -2.37
CA ALA A 48 -2.14 -2.42 -1.77
C ALA A 48 -1.03 -2.61 -2.81
N PHE A 49 -1.13 -3.65 -3.64
CA PHE A 49 -0.18 -3.91 -4.72
C PHE A 49 -0.09 -2.74 -5.71
N ILE A 50 -1.24 -2.22 -6.17
CA ILE A 50 -1.30 -1.06 -7.06
C ILE A 50 -0.60 0.15 -6.44
N CYS A 51 -0.90 0.45 -5.16
CA CYS A 51 -0.30 1.58 -4.46
C CYS A 51 1.23 1.44 -4.39
N THR A 52 1.73 0.28 -3.96
CA THR A 52 3.17 -0.01 -3.86
C THR A 52 3.86 0.02 -5.23
N TYR A 53 3.23 -0.55 -6.27
CA TYR A 53 3.80 -0.54 -7.61
C TYR A 53 3.97 0.89 -8.15
N VAL A 54 2.95 1.74 -7.94
CA VAL A 54 3.00 3.15 -8.35
C VAL A 54 4.04 3.91 -7.52
N GLU A 55 4.11 3.68 -6.21
CA GLU A 55 5.16 4.26 -5.34
C GLU A 55 6.56 3.94 -5.84
N LEU A 56 6.83 2.67 -6.13
CA LEU A 56 8.12 2.21 -6.63
C LEU A 56 8.44 2.78 -8.01
N SER A 57 7.43 2.93 -8.88
CA SER A 57 7.60 3.52 -10.22
C SER A 57 7.96 5.01 -10.17
N TYR A 58 7.59 5.71 -9.10
CA TYR A 58 7.96 7.10 -8.86
C TYR A 58 9.22 7.27 -8.00
N CYS A 59 9.67 6.20 -7.33
CA CYS A 59 10.96 6.20 -6.65
C CYS A 59 12.10 6.17 -7.66
N ASP A 60 13.14 6.97 -7.38
CA ASP A 60 14.44 6.71 -7.98
C ASP A 60 14.91 5.34 -7.49
N LEU A 61 14.98 4.38 -8.42
CA LEU A 61 15.29 2.99 -8.12
C LEU A 61 16.67 2.86 -7.47
N GLU A 62 17.64 3.69 -7.85
CA GLU A 62 18.99 3.69 -7.26
C GLU A 62 18.95 4.18 -5.81
N LEU A 63 18.20 5.25 -5.53
CA LEU A 63 18.02 5.76 -4.17
C LEU A 63 17.27 4.74 -3.30
N PHE A 64 16.25 4.08 -3.86
CA PHE A 64 15.50 3.04 -3.17
C PHE A 64 16.41 1.86 -2.80
N GLU A 65 17.19 1.34 -3.76
CA GLU A 65 18.13 0.24 -3.52
C GLU A 65 19.18 0.62 -2.46
N TYR A 66 19.76 1.82 -2.56
CA TYR A 66 20.71 2.33 -1.57
C TYR A 66 20.13 2.39 -0.16
N VAL A 67 18.90 2.91 0.00
CA VAL A 67 18.21 2.96 1.30
C VAL A 67 17.92 1.57 1.84
N MET A 68 17.46 0.64 0.98
CA MET A 68 17.12 -0.71 1.38
C MET A 68 18.36 -1.51 1.82
N ILE A 69 19.49 -1.38 1.12
CA ILE A 69 20.77 -1.98 1.53
C ILE A 69 21.18 -1.48 2.93
N ALA A 70 21.16 -0.16 3.13
CA ALA A 70 21.53 0.44 4.41
C ALA A 70 20.60 0.01 5.56
N LYS A 71 19.30 -0.17 5.28
CA LYS A 71 18.33 -0.72 6.25
C LYS A 71 18.57 -2.20 6.52
N GLY A 72 18.86 -2.99 5.48
CA GLY A 72 19.20 -4.41 5.60
C GLY A 72 20.40 -4.65 6.52
N GLN A 73 21.49 -3.89 6.32
CA GLN A 73 22.67 -3.95 7.19
C GLN A 73 22.35 -3.60 8.65
N LYS A 74 21.45 -2.63 8.90
CA LYS A 74 21.01 -2.31 10.25
C LYS A 74 20.25 -3.48 10.90
N VAL A 75 19.37 -4.14 10.14
CA VAL A 75 18.63 -5.33 10.63
C VAL A 75 19.60 -6.47 10.92
N GLU A 76 20.56 -6.74 10.04
CA GLU A 76 21.58 -7.77 10.23
C GLU A 76 22.42 -7.52 11.49
N ASN A 77 22.92 -6.28 11.67
CA ASN A 77 23.66 -5.90 12.86
C ASN A 77 22.83 -6.05 14.15
N LEU A 78 21.54 -5.70 14.10
CA LEU A 78 20.63 -5.90 15.23
C LEU A 78 20.46 -7.38 15.54
N LEU A 79 20.25 -8.23 14.53
CA LEU A 79 20.11 -9.68 14.70
C LEU A 79 21.37 -10.32 15.30
N LEU A 80 22.56 -9.86 14.91
CA LEU A 80 23.83 -10.33 15.48
C LEU A 80 24.07 -9.88 16.93
N SER A 81 23.30 -8.90 17.41
CA SER A 81 23.43 -8.35 18.77
C SER A 81 22.51 -9.00 19.81
N ILE A 82 21.68 -9.97 19.41
CA ILE A 82 20.74 -10.74 20.25
C ILE A 82 21.26 -12.16 20.42
#